data_AF-A0A8T4UEV2-F1
#
_entry.id   AF-A0A8T4UEV2-F1
#
_cell.length_a   1.000
_cell.length_b   1.000
_cell.length_c   1.000
_cell.angle_alpha   90.00
_cell.angle_beta   90.00
_cell.angle_gamma   90.00
#
_symmetry.space_group_name_H-M   'P 1'
#
loop_
_entity.id
_entity.type
_entity.pdbx_description
1 polymer ?
#
loop_
_entity_poly.entity_id
_entity_poly.type
_entity_poly.pdbx_seq_one_letter_code
_entity_poly.pdbx_strand_id
1 'polypeptide(L)' 'MKTEHIMLGIFVVLIIALIAFSMVGYKIPISSSKSNSDYTNLPEKCRPPEGEDIESWKEHLSHHADTKECLEYFK' A
#
# COMPACT_ATOMS: atom_id res chain seq x y z
N MET A 1 24.22 -22.04 -29.81
CA MET A 1 24.61 -20.68 -30.25
C MET A 1 23.47 -19.72 -30.56
N LYS A 2 22.39 -20.06 -31.30
CA LYS A 2 21.31 -19.07 -31.57
C LYS A 2 20.38 -18.83 -30.36
N THR A 3 20.03 -19.88 -29.64
CA THR A 3 19.10 -19.83 -28.49
C THR A 3 19.68 -19.09 -27.28
N GLU A 4 20.99 -19.18 -27.07
CA GLU A 4 21.68 -18.54 -25.95
C GLU A 4 21.68 -17.00 -26.09
N HIS A 5 21.85 -16.50 -27.32
CA HIS A 5 21.80 -15.06 -27.58
C HIS A 5 20.37 -14.50 -27.53
N ILE A 6 19.37 -15.32 -27.88
CA ILE A 6 17.95 -14.95 -27.74
C ILE A 6 17.58 -14.84 -26.25
N MET A 7 17.99 -15.80 -25.42
CA MET A 7 17.73 -15.76 -23.97
C MET A 7 18.40 -14.56 -23.30
N LEU A 8 19.64 -14.25 -23.69
CA LEU A 8 20.37 -13.09 -23.17
C LEU A 8 19.70 -11.77 -23.58
N GLY A 9 19.17 -11.69 -24.81
CA GLY A 9 18.40 -10.54 -25.27
C GLY A 9 17.11 -10.33 -24.47
N ILE A 10 16.35 -11.40 -24.21
CA ILE A 10 15.10 -11.34 -23.41
C ILE A 10 15.41 -10.88 -21.98
N PHE A 11 16.48 -11.40 -21.38
CA PHE A 11 16.88 -11.05 -20.02
C PHE A 11 17.22 -9.56 -19.88
N VAL A 12 17.94 -8.99 -20.85
CA VAL A 12 18.28 -7.55 -20.85
C VAL A 12 17.01 -6.68 -21.02
N VAL A 13 16.08 -7.07 -21.88
CA VAL A 13 14.81 -6.35 -22.07
C VAL A 13 13.97 -6.37 -20.79
N LEU A 14 13.91 -7.50 -20.08
CA LEU A 14 13.20 -7.60 -18.81
C LEU A 14 13.79 -6.69 -17.73
N ILE A 15 15.12 -6.60 -17.62
CA ILE A 15 15.77 -5.71 -16.66
C ILE A 15 15.44 -4.24 -16.97
N ILE A 16 15.48 -3.83 -18.25
CA ILE A 16 15.15 -2.47 -18.64
C ILE A 16 13.68 -2.14 -18.32
N ALA A 17 12.77 -3.09 -18.55
CA ALA A 17 11.35 -2.93 -18.22
C ALA A 17 11.12 -2.75 -16.71
N LEU A 18 11.82 -3.52 -15.86
CA LEU A 18 11.73 -3.39 -14.40
C LEU A 18 12.27 -2.04 -13.91
N ILE A 19 13.39 -1.57 -14.47
CA ILE A 19 13.97 -0.27 -14.12
C ILE A 19 13.04 0.87 -14.56
N ALA A 20 12.47 0.80 -15.76
CA ALA A 20 11.49 1.78 -16.26
C ALA A 20 10.22 1.80 -15.40
N PHE A 21 9.73 0.64 -14.97
CA PHE A 21 8.60 0.54 -14.04
C PHE A 21 8.93 1.14 -12.67
N SER A 22 10.17 0.99 -12.19
CA SER A 22 10.63 1.57 -10.92
C SER A 22 10.73 3.11 -10.96
N MET A 23 10.89 3.71 -12.15
CA MET A 23 10.87 5.17 -12.32
C MET A 23 9.46 5.76 -12.39
N VAL A 24 8.43 4.92 -12.57
CA VAL A 24 7.05 5.31 -12.27
C VAL A 24 6.95 5.35 -10.76
N GLY A 25 7.43 6.46 -10.18
CA GLY A 25 7.40 6.69 -8.74
C GLY A 25 6.00 6.40 -8.24
N TYR A 26 5.87 5.33 -7.46
CA TYR A 26 4.67 5.04 -6.72
C TYR A 26 4.48 6.26 -5.81
N LYS A 27 3.56 7.14 -6.18
CA LYS A 27 3.14 8.22 -5.30
C LYS A 27 2.44 7.52 -4.16
N ILE A 28 3.19 7.14 -3.13
CA ILE A 28 2.61 6.90 -1.82
C ILE A 28 1.94 8.22 -1.48
N PRO A 29 0.60 8.29 -1.40
CA PRO A 29 -0.03 9.48 -0.87
C PRO A 29 0.53 9.63 0.54
N ILE A 30 1.43 10.59 0.75
CA ILE A 30 1.75 11.08 2.08
C ILE A 30 0.48 11.83 2.47
N SER A 31 -0.50 11.08 2.94
CA SER A 31 -1.69 11.64 3.55
C SER A 31 -1.19 12.42 4.76
N SER A 32 -1.46 13.71 4.72
CA SER A 32 -1.23 14.62 5.83
C SER A 32 -1.91 14.04 7.06
N SER A 33 -1.10 13.55 8.00
CA SER A 33 -1.52 12.94 9.27
C SER A 33 -2.66 13.75 9.90
N LYS A 34 -3.88 13.26 9.70
CA LYS A 34 -5.06 13.82 10.36
C LYS A 34 -4.97 13.30 11.78
N SER A 35 -4.68 14.19 12.72
CA SER A 35 -4.50 13.88 14.14
C SER A 35 -5.53 12.85 14.61
N ASN A 36 -5.03 11.73 15.15
CA ASN A 36 -5.82 10.57 15.53
C ASN A 36 -6.73 10.77 16.75
N SER A 37 -6.76 11.99 17.28
CA SER A 37 -7.47 12.38 18.49
C SER A 37 -8.97 12.13 18.41
N ASP A 38 -9.58 12.20 17.22
CA ASP A 38 -11.02 12.00 17.02
C ASP A 38 -11.46 10.53 17.17
N TYR A 39 -10.54 9.57 17.05
CA TYR A 39 -10.85 8.13 17.04
C TYR A 39 -10.48 7.40 18.34
N THR A 40 -10.17 8.15 19.39
CA THR A 40 -9.82 7.61 20.71
C THR A 40 -10.96 6.88 21.41
N ASN A 41 -12.22 7.12 21.00
CA ASN A 41 -13.42 6.46 21.54
C ASN A 41 -13.81 5.17 20.80
N LEU A 42 -13.02 4.72 19.83
CA LEU A 42 -13.28 3.46 19.13
C LEU A 42 -12.92 2.23 19.97
N PRO A 43 -13.54 1.07 19.68
CA PRO A 43 -13.06 -0.21 20.17
C PRO A 43 -11.58 -0.38 19.84
N GLU A 44 -10.81 -0.99 20.74
CA GLU A 44 -9.35 -1.12 20.60
C GLU A 44 -8.93 -1.76 19.26
N LYS A 45 -9.70 -2.74 18.78
CA LYS A 45 -9.50 -3.41 17.48
C LYS A 45 -9.72 -2.51 16.26
N CYS A 46 -10.48 -1.42 16.41
CA CYS A 46 -10.80 -0.49 15.33
C CYS A 46 -9.96 0.79 15.42
N ARG A 47 -9.31 1.03 16.56
CA ARG A 47 -8.60 2.27 16.82
C ARG A 47 -7.28 2.29 16.03
N PRO A 48 -7.05 3.31 15.18
CA PRO A 48 -5.80 3.48 14.48
C PRO A 48 -4.64 3.77 15.46
N PRO A 49 -3.42 3.26 15.19
CA PRO A 49 -2.24 3.57 15.98
C PRO A 49 -1.82 5.04 15.89
N GLU A 50 -1.13 5.55 16.91
CA GLU A 50 -0.68 6.95 16.91
C GLU A 50 0.25 7.26 15.73
N GLY A 51 -0.02 8.34 15.01
CA GLY A 51 0.73 8.75 13.81
C GLY A 51 0.34 8.02 12.53
N GLU A 52 -0.51 6.98 12.60
CA GLU A 52 -1.03 6.28 11.43
C GLU A 52 -2.02 7.17 10.67
N ASP A 53 -1.98 7.09 9.34
CA ASP A 53 -2.94 7.77 8.51
C ASP A 53 -4.30 7.05 8.50
N ILE A 54 -5.38 7.82 8.53
CA ILE A 54 -6.74 7.26 8.56
C ILE A 54 -7.09 6.55 7.25
N GLU A 55 -6.65 7.06 6.10
CA GLU A 55 -6.93 6.38 4.82
C GLU A 55 -6.16 5.08 4.72
N SER A 56 -4.88 5.07 5.12
CA SER A 56 -4.07 3.85 5.21
C SER A 56 -4.65 2.85 6.21
N TRP A 57 -5.14 3.30 7.37
CA TRP A 57 -5.79 2.45 8.35
C TRP A 57 -7.13 1.88 7.82
N LYS A 58 -7.93 2.66 7.11
CA LYS A 58 -9.14 2.15 6.44
C LYS A 58 -8.80 1.09 5.40
N GLU A 59 -7.75 1.31 4.61
CA GLU A 59 -7.28 0.32 3.63
C GLU A 59 -6.82 -0.96 4.32
N HIS A 60 -6.02 -0.85 5.39
CA HIS A 60 -5.60 -1.97 6.22
C HIS A 60 -6.81 -2.76 6.74
N LEU A 61 -7.77 -2.09 7.40
CA LEU A 61 -8.97 -2.73 7.94
C LEU A 61 -9.83 -3.39 6.85
N SER A 62 -9.79 -2.91 5.60
CA SER A 62 -10.57 -3.47 4.49
C SER A 62 -10.06 -4.82 3.97
N HIS A 63 -8.79 -5.13 4.24
CA HIS A 63 -8.16 -6.40 3.85
C HIS A 63 -8.40 -7.53 4.88
N HIS A 64 -8.89 -7.19 6.07
CA HIS A 64 -9.09 -8.09 7.19
C HIS A 64 -10.60 -8.32 7.43
N ALA A 65 -11.05 -9.57 7.24
CA ALA A 65 -12.48 -9.91 7.30
C ALA A 65 -13.09 -9.73 8.70
N ASP A 66 -12.27 -9.86 9.73
CA ASP A 66 -12.57 -9.75 11.17
C ASP A 66 -12.57 -8.30 11.69
N THR A 67 -12.09 -7.36 10.88
CA THR A 67 -12.09 -5.92 11.21
C THR A 67 -12.89 -5.11 10.21
N LYS A 68 -13.62 -5.76 9.31
CA LYS A 68 -14.38 -5.08 8.24
C LYS A 68 -15.51 -4.24 8.80
N GLU A 69 -16.08 -4.63 9.94
CA GLU A 69 -17.06 -3.83 10.68
C GLU A 69 -16.48 -2.52 11.22
N CYS A 70 -15.16 -2.44 11.43
CA CYS A 70 -14.53 -1.21 11.90
C CYS A 70 -14.62 -0.08 10.87
N LEU A 71 -14.78 -0.40 9.58
CA LEU A 71 -14.95 0.59 8.52
C LEU A 71 -16.20 1.45 8.69
N GLU A 72 -17.21 0.97 9.42
CA GLU A 72 -18.43 1.73 9.68
C GLU A 72 -18.19 2.96 10.55
N TYR A 73 -17.16 2.94 11.39
CA TYR A 73 -16.79 4.06 12.24
C TYR A 73 -16.08 5.20 11.50
N PHE A 74 -15.65 4.94 10.26
CA PHE A 74 -14.91 5.90 9.45
C PHE A 74 -15.70 6.39 8.22
N LYS A 75 -17.02 6.19 8.21
CA LYS A 75 -17.91 6.71 7.16
C LYS A 75 -18.14 8.21 7.29
#